data_AF-A0A952X901-F1
#
_entry.id   AF-A0A952X901-F1
#
_cell.length_a   1.000
_cell.length_b   1.000
_cell.length_c   1.000
_cell.angle_alpha   90.00
_cell.angle_beta   90.00
_cell.angle_gamma   90.00
#
_symmetry.space_group_name_H-M   'P 1'
#
loop_
_entity.id
_entity.type
_entity.pdbx_description
1 polymer ?
#
loop_
_entity_poly.entity_id
_entity_poly.type
_entity_poly.pdbx_seq_one_letter_code
_entity_poly.pdbx_strand_id
1 'polypeptide(L)'
;MTKREKTYEFLGKLVGLELDQLRLQLAKLQDQRATLASQVDQMRDNERREAEVAANNPVESITMPVYGAYTRETLERLQKDITVLDNKIEEFLDGVRYHFQESKKLEIAQEREASAHQKKLNKQEQNFYDQIAESRHTRRSKSESR
;
A
#
# COMPACT_ATOMS: atom_id res chain seq x y z
N MET A 1 -20.62 21.58 -3.22
CA MET A 1 -19.30 20.97 -3.42
C MET A 1 -18.46 21.86 -4.33
N THR A 2 -17.35 22.39 -3.85
CA THR A 2 -16.49 23.33 -4.59
C THR A 2 -15.76 22.60 -5.73
N LYS A 3 -15.21 23.34 -6.72
CA LYS A 3 -14.36 22.75 -7.76
C LYS A 3 -13.15 22.00 -7.16
N ARG A 4 -12.58 22.55 -6.08
CA ARG A 4 -11.40 22.00 -5.41
C ARG A 4 -11.73 20.72 -4.62
N GLU A 5 -12.88 20.65 -3.94
CA GLU A 5 -13.34 19.43 -3.26
C GLU A 5 -13.46 18.26 -4.25
N LYS A 6 -14.01 18.51 -5.45
CA LYS A 6 -14.09 17.50 -6.53
C LYS A 6 -12.70 17.09 -7.03
N THR A 7 -11.76 18.03 -7.11
CA THR A 7 -10.37 17.74 -7.50
C THR A 7 -9.68 16.85 -6.47
N TYR A 8 -9.81 17.14 -5.17
CA TYR A 8 -9.24 16.29 -4.12
C TYR A 8 -9.85 14.90 -4.09
N GLU A 9 -11.17 14.77 -4.28
CA GLU A 9 -11.83 13.47 -4.36
C GLU A 9 -11.31 12.64 -5.55
N PHE A 10 -11.15 13.26 -6.73
CA PHE A 10 -10.62 12.58 -7.91
C PHE A 10 -9.16 12.14 -7.71
N LEU A 11 -8.31 13.04 -7.20
CA LEU A 11 -6.91 12.73 -6.90
C LEU A 11 -6.78 11.63 -5.85
N GLY A 12 -7.62 11.65 -4.80
CA GLY A 12 -7.66 10.61 -3.78
C GLY A 12 -8.01 9.24 -4.36
N LYS A 13 -9.00 9.18 -5.27
CA LYS A 13 -9.34 7.92 -5.98
C LYS A 13 -8.19 7.42 -6.86
N LEU A 14 -7.52 8.32 -7.58
CA LEU A 14 -6.40 7.97 -8.44
C LEU A 14 -5.24 7.37 -7.62
N VAL A 15 -4.84 8.04 -6.55
CA VAL A 15 -3.77 7.56 -5.67
C VAL A 15 -4.15 6.24 -4.98
N GLY A 16 -5.42 6.07 -4.62
CA GLY A 16 -5.94 4.80 -4.09
C GLY A 16 -5.77 3.64 -5.08
N LEU A 17 -6.10 3.86 -6.36
CA LEU A 17 -5.91 2.85 -7.41
C LEU A 17 -4.43 2.51 -7.63
N GLU A 18 -3.54 3.50 -7.63
CA GLU A 18 -2.09 3.28 -7.73
C GLU A 18 -1.56 2.45 -6.55
N LEU A 19 -2.02 2.76 -5.33
CA LEU A 19 -1.65 2.02 -4.13
C LEU A 19 -2.10 0.56 -4.19
N ASP A 20 -3.32 0.31 -4.66
CA ASP A 20 -3.85 -1.04 -4.82
C ASP A 20 -3.09 -1.82 -5.89
N GLN A 21 -2.72 -1.19 -7.00
CA GLN A 21 -1.86 -1.81 -8.02
C GLN A 21 -0.49 -2.19 -7.46
N LEU A 22 0.15 -1.29 -6.71
CA LEU A 22 1.44 -1.56 -6.06
C LEU A 22 1.35 -2.71 -5.06
N ARG A 23 0.28 -2.77 -4.26
CA ARG A 23 0.03 -3.88 -3.32
C ARG A 23 -0.14 -5.22 -4.04
N LEU A 24 -0.84 -5.22 -5.16
CA LEU A 24 -1.06 -6.42 -5.98
C LEU A 24 0.26 -6.91 -6.60
N GLN A 25 1.10 -5.99 -7.07
CA GLN A 25 2.43 -6.32 -7.60
C GLN A 25 3.35 -6.84 -6.49
N LEU A 26 3.31 -6.24 -5.30
CA LEU A 26 4.06 -6.68 -4.14
C LEU A 26 3.66 -8.09 -3.69
N ALA A 27 2.36 -8.38 -3.62
CA ALA A 27 1.86 -9.72 -3.30
C ALA A 27 2.39 -10.76 -4.31
N LYS A 28 2.35 -10.44 -5.60
CA LYS A 28 2.90 -11.32 -6.65
C LYS A 28 4.40 -11.59 -6.48
N LEU A 29 5.19 -10.58 -6.12
CA LEU A 29 6.62 -10.75 -5.86
C LEU A 29 6.87 -11.60 -4.61
N GLN A 30 6.08 -11.40 -3.56
CA GLN A 30 6.16 -12.21 -2.33
C GLN A 30 5.81 -13.69 -2.59
N ASP A 31 4.79 -13.96 -3.40
CA ASP A 31 4.43 -15.32 -3.79
C ASP A 31 5.55 -15.99 -4.62
N GLN A 32 6.16 -15.25 -5.54
CA GLN A 32 7.31 -15.74 -6.31
C GLN A 32 8.49 -16.06 -5.40
N ARG A 33 8.80 -15.17 -4.46
CA ARG A 33 9.85 -15.38 -3.46
C ARG A 33 9.57 -16.62 -2.60
N ALA A 34 8.34 -16.79 -2.13
CA ALA A 34 7.93 -17.95 -1.34
C ALA A 34 8.07 -19.25 -2.14
N THR A 35 7.73 -19.23 -3.43
CA THR A 35 7.90 -20.36 -4.33
C THR A 35 9.37 -20.75 -4.48
N LEU A 36 10.27 -19.79 -4.72
CA LEU A 36 11.70 -20.06 -4.81
C LEU A 36 12.29 -20.55 -3.49
N ALA A 37 11.86 -19.98 -2.36
CA ALA A 37 12.27 -20.44 -1.03
C ALA A 37 11.86 -21.91 -0.80
N SER A 38 10.64 -22.28 -1.17
CA SER A 38 10.18 -23.67 -1.08
C SER A 38 10.99 -24.61 -1.97
N GLN A 39 11.39 -24.17 -3.17
CA GLN A 39 12.27 -24.96 -4.04
C GLN A 39 13.66 -25.16 -3.41
N VAL A 40 14.22 -24.13 -2.79
CA VAL A 40 15.50 -24.23 -2.06
C VAL A 40 15.40 -25.25 -0.92
N ASP A 41 14.33 -25.21 -0.14
CA ASP A 41 14.12 -26.14 0.97
C ASP A 41 13.98 -27.59 0.45
N GLN A 42 13.21 -27.80 -0.62
CA GLN A 42 13.08 -29.12 -1.26
C GLN A 42 14.41 -29.65 -1.80
N MET A 43 15.23 -28.80 -2.43
CA MET A 43 16.53 -29.22 -2.95
C MET A 43 17.50 -29.58 -1.82
N ARG A 44 17.49 -28.85 -0.71
CA ARG A 44 18.29 -29.17 0.48
C ARG A 44 17.86 -30.49 1.13
N ASP A 45 16.56 -30.74 1.21
CA ASP A 45 16.03 -32.01 1.71
C ASP A 45 16.43 -33.17 0.81
N ASN A 46 16.40 -32.99 -0.51
CA ASN A 46 16.84 -34.01 -1.47
C ASN A 46 18.35 -34.26 -1.38
N GLU A 47 19.18 -33.21 -1.27
CA GLU A 47 20.63 -33.34 -1.08
C GLU A 47 20.94 -34.14 0.20
N ARG A 48 20.22 -33.88 1.28
CA ARG A 48 20.36 -34.62 2.53
C ARG A 48 19.99 -36.09 2.38
N ARG A 49 18.85 -36.39 1.74
CA ARG A 49 18.41 -37.78 1.50
C ARG A 49 19.40 -38.55 0.64
N GLU A 50 19.92 -37.93 -0.41
CA GLU A 50 20.90 -38.56 -1.29
C GLU A 50 22.23 -38.80 -0.58
N ALA A 51 22.66 -37.89 0.29
CA ALA A 51 23.82 -38.11 1.17
C ALA A 51 23.62 -39.31 2.11
N GLU A 52 22.42 -39.46 2.70
CA GLU A 52 22.06 -40.60 3.54
C GLU A 52 22.04 -41.93 2.76
N VAL A 53 21.54 -41.94 1.52
CA VAL A 53 21.51 -43.14 0.66
C VAL A 53 22.93 -43.54 0.24
N ALA A 54 23.76 -42.58 -0.20
CA ALA A 54 25.13 -42.85 -0.61
C ALA A 54 26.01 -43.37 0.53
N ALA A 55 25.76 -42.93 1.78
CA ALA A 55 26.43 -43.47 2.96
C ALA A 55 26.14 -44.96 3.19
N ASN A 56 24.97 -45.43 2.75
CA ASN A 56 24.53 -46.82 2.90
C ASN A 56 24.82 -47.69 1.66
N ASN A 57 25.06 -47.09 0.49
CA ASN A 57 25.27 -47.78 -0.80
C ASN A 57 26.56 -47.31 -1.51
N PRO A 58 27.70 -48.00 -1.34
CA PRO A 58 29.00 -47.59 -1.90
C PRO A 58 29.05 -47.51 -3.43
N VAL A 59 28.20 -48.26 -4.14
CA VAL A 59 28.15 -48.29 -5.62
C VAL A 59 27.55 -47.00 -6.18
N GLU A 60 26.60 -46.37 -5.48
CA GLU A 60 25.96 -45.12 -5.89
C GLU A 60 26.81 -43.87 -5.55
N SER A 61 27.86 -44.05 -4.74
CA SER A 61 28.80 -42.98 -4.36
C SER A 61 29.56 -42.37 -5.54
N ILE A 62 29.70 -43.11 -6.65
CA ILE A 62 30.45 -42.66 -7.84
C ILE A 62 29.77 -41.48 -8.56
N THR A 63 28.44 -41.40 -8.56
CA THR A 63 27.67 -40.34 -9.24
C THR A 63 27.41 -39.11 -8.37
N MET A 64 27.61 -39.23 -7.04
CA MET A 64 27.36 -38.16 -6.06
C MET A 64 28.14 -36.86 -6.27
N PRO A 65 29.42 -36.87 -6.70
CA PRO A 65 30.15 -35.61 -6.92
C PRO A 65 29.53 -34.73 -8.01
N VAL A 66 28.99 -35.36 -9.06
CA VAL A 66 28.35 -34.64 -10.18
C VAL A 66 27.00 -34.09 -9.77
N TYR A 67 26.19 -34.90 -9.06
CA TYR A 67 24.92 -34.45 -8.51
C TYR A 67 25.12 -33.29 -7.51
N GLY A 68 26.06 -33.42 -6.57
CA GLY A 68 26.35 -32.39 -5.58
C GLY A 68 26.83 -31.07 -6.21
N ALA A 69 27.62 -31.13 -7.28
CA ALA A 69 28.03 -29.93 -8.02
C ALA A 69 26.84 -29.23 -8.68
N TYR A 70 25.98 -29.99 -9.36
CA TYR A 70 24.77 -29.46 -10.00
C TYR A 70 23.78 -28.86 -8.99
N THR A 71 23.55 -29.55 -7.87
CA THR A 71 22.64 -29.10 -6.81
C THR A 71 23.14 -27.81 -6.16
N ARG A 72 24.45 -27.69 -5.91
CA ARG A 72 25.05 -26.45 -5.40
C ARG A 72 24.91 -25.29 -6.37
N GLU A 73 25.25 -25.50 -7.65
CA GLU A 73 25.11 -24.44 -8.67
C GLU A 73 23.65 -23.96 -8.77
N THR A 74 22.70 -24.89 -8.72
CA THR A 74 21.27 -24.57 -8.76
C THR A 74 20.82 -23.82 -7.50
N LEU A 75 21.28 -24.23 -6.31
CA LEU A 75 21.01 -23.54 -5.06
C LEU A 75 21.57 -22.12 -5.02
N GLU A 76 22.79 -21.92 -5.51
CA GLU A 76 23.42 -20.60 -5.64
C GLU A 76 22.60 -19.70 -6.57
N ARG A 77 22.15 -20.23 -7.71
CA ARG A 77 21.27 -19.50 -8.63
C ARG A 77 19.95 -19.10 -7.97
N LEU A 78 19.27 -20.04 -7.32
CA LEU A 78 17.99 -19.78 -6.64
C LEU A 78 18.15 -18.73 -5.53
N GLN A 79 19.23 -18.80 -4.74
CA GLN A 79 19.51 -17.80 -3.69
C GLN A 79 19.78 -16.42 -4.27
N LYS A 80 20.50 -16.35 -5.40
CA LYS A 80 20.71 -15.08 -6.11
C LYS A 80 19.39 -14.51 -6.63
N ASP A 81 18.52 -15.35 -7.19
CA ASP A 81 17.21 -14.93 -7.68
C ASP A 81 16.30 -14.45 -6.54
N ILE A 82 16.32 -15.12 -5.39
CA ILE A 82 15.64 -14.67 -4.16
C ILE A 82 16.16 -13.29 -3.72
N THR A 83 17.49 -13.10 -3.72
CA THR A 83 18.09 -11.82 -3.34
C THR A 83 17.65 -10.69 -4.28
N VAL A 84 17.57 -10.96 -5.59
CA VAL A 84 17.07 -10.00 -6.58
C VAL A 84 15.58 -9.68 -6.34
N LEU A 85 14.77 -10.68 -5.99
CA LEU A 85 13.37 -10.45 -5.62
C LEU A 85 13.24 -9.65 -4.33
N ASP A 86 14.09 -9.90 -3.33
CA ASP A 86 14.08 -9.18 -2.05
C ASP A 86 14.37 -7.69 -2.25
N ASN A 87 15.38 -7.36 -3.05
CA ASN A 87 15.67 -5.96 -3.40
C ASN A 87 14.49 -5.31 -4.13
N LYS A 88 13.85 -6.01 -5.07
CA LYS A 88 12.66 -5.50 -5.76
C LYS A 88 11.48 -5.31 -4.80
N ILE A 89 11.26 -6.24 -3.88
CA ILE A 89 10.21 -6.10 -2.87
C ILE A 89 10.45 -4.86 -2.01
N GLU A 90 11.70 -4.59 -1.63
CA GLU A 90 12.08 -3.40 -0.87
C GLU A 90 11.81 -2.11 -1.65
N GLU A 91 12.20 -2.03 -2.92
CA GLU A 91 11.87 -0.90 -3.80
C GLU A 91 10.35 -0.66 -3.90
N PHE A 92 9.58 -1.73 -4.05
CA PHE A 92 8.12 -1.67 -4.10
C PHE A 92 7.51 -1.23 -2.77
N LEU A 93 8.07 -1.66 -1.62
CA LEU A 93 7.63 -1.23 -0.30
C LEU A 93 7.82 0.28 -0.10
N ASP A 94 8.94 0.82 -0.56
CA ASP A 94 9.19 2.25 -0.52
C ASP A 94 8.22 3.04 -1.42
N GLY A 95 7.90 2.51 -2.60
CA GLY A 95 6.84 3.03 -3.44
C GLY A 95 5.49 3.06 -2.73
N VAL A 96 5.08 1.93 -2.12
CA VAL A 96 3.83 1.85 -1.34
C VAL A 96 3.81 2.86 -0.20
N ARG A 97 4.92 3.02 0.53
CA ARG A 97 5.05 4.01 1.62
C ARG A 97 4.86 5.43 1.09
N TYR A 98 5.50 5.77 -0.02
CA TYR A 98 5.39 7.08 -0.64
C TYR A 98 3.95 7.40 -1.06
N HIS A 99 3.32 6.52 -1.84
CA HIS A 99 1.94 6.74 -2.31
C HIS A 99 0.93 6.77 -1.16
N PHE A 100 1.14 5.98 -0.10
CA PHE A 100 0.31 6.03 1.10
C PHE A 100 0.42 7.39 1.82
N GLN A 101 1.63 7.94 1.95
CA GLN A 101 1.83 9.26 2.54
C GLN A 101 1.16 10.36 1.71
N GLU A 102 1.29 10.31 0.38
CA GLU A 102 0.63 11.27 -0.51
C GLU A 102 -0.90 11.16 -0.43
N SER A 103 -1.44 9.94 -0.39
CA SER A 103 -2.88 9.71 -0.16
C SER A 103 -3.35 10.37 1.13
N LYS A 104 -2.58 10.23 2.23
CA LYS A 104 -2.98 10.79 3.52
C LYS A 104 -2.91 12.32 3.54
N LYS A 105 -1.94 12.92 2.84
CA LYS A 105 -1.87 14.37 2.68
C LYS A 105 -3.09 14.92 1.94
N LEU A 106 -3.52 14.24 0.88
CA LEU A 106 -4.71 14.62 0.11
C LEU A 106 -5.99 14.49 0.95
N GLU A 107 -6.13 13.41 1.71
CA GLU A 107 -7.26 13.22 2.63
C GLU A 107 -7.36 14.36 3.66
N ILE A 108 -6.24 14.70 4.32
CA ILE A 108 -6.20 15.82 5.28
C ILE A 108 -6.52 17.16 4.61
N ALA A 109 -6.04 17.38 3.39
CA ALA A 109 -6.35 18.60 2.64
C ALA A 109 -7.85 18.69 2.31
N GLN A 110 -8.47 17.57 1.92
CA GLN A 110 -9.90 17.48 1.64
C GLN A 110 -10.73 17.76 2.90
N GLU A 111 -10.38 17.16 4.04
CA GLU A 111 -11.06 17.40 5.32
C GLU A 111 -11.00 18.87 5.74
N ARG A 112 -9.82 19.50 5.59
CA ARG A 112 -9.64 20.93 5.88
C ARG A 112 -10.49 21.81 4.97
N GLU A 113 -10.56 21.49 3.68
CA GLU A 113 -11.39 22.25 2.75
C GLU A 113 -12.88 22.10 3.08
N ALA A 114 -13.35 20.87 3.31
CA ALA A 114 -14.73 20.61 3.68
C ALA A 114 -15.11 21.32 4.99
N SER A 115 -14.24 21.30 6.00
CA SER A 115 -14.44 22.03 7.25
C SER A 115 -14.50 23.55 7.02
N ALA A 116 -13.62 24.10 6.20
CA ALA A 116 -13.62 25.52 5.87
C ALA A 116 -14.88 25.93 5.09
N HIS A 117 -15.35 25.09 4.18
CA HIS A 117 -16.58 25.29 3.44
C HIS A 117 -17.79 25.27 4.38
N GLN A 118 -17.88 24.28 5.27
CA GLN A 118 -18.96 24.19 6.25
C GLN A 118 -18.99 25.40 7.19
N LYS A 119 -17.82 25.86 7.67
CA LYS A 119 -17.72 27.08 8.48
C LYS A 119 -18.23 28.32 7.74
N LYS A 120 -17.97 28.43 6.44
CA LYS A 120 -18.48 29.53 5.61
C LYS A 120 -20.00 29.47 5.48
N LEU A 121 -20.56 28.28 5.22
CA LEU A 121 -22.01 28.09 5.15
C LEU A 121 -22.68 28.45 6.47
N ASN A 122 -22.20 27.89 7.59
CA ASN A 122 -22.73 28.18 8.92
C ASN A 122 -22.68 29.69 9.24
N LYS A 123 -21.59 30.37 8.88
CA LYS A 123 -21.46 31.83 9.07
C LYS A 123 -22.45 32.62 8.19
N GLN A 124 -22.67 32.19 6.95
CA GLN A 124 -23.65 32.81 6.06
C GLN A 124 -25.08 32.63 6.58
N GLU A 125 -25.42 31.43 7.06
CA GLU A 125 -26.71 31.14 7.67
C GLU A 125 -26.93 31.97 8.95
N GLN A 126 -25.93 32.02 9.84
CA GLN A 126 -25.99 32.83 11.05
C GLN A 126 -26.23 34.32 10.72
N ASN A 127 -25.43 34.89 9.82
CA ASN A 127 -25.61 36.28 9.39
C ASN A 127 -27.01 36.53 8.81
N PHE A 128 -27.58 35.57 8.07
CA PHE A 128 -28.92 35.67 7.53
C PHE A 128 -29.99 35.68 8.63
N TYR A 129 -29.88 34.81 9.63
CA TYR A 129 -30.80 34.80 10.78
C TYR A 129 -30.69 36.07 11.62
N ASP A 130 -29.48 36.58 11.82
CA ASP A 130 -29.23 37.83 12.55
C ASP A 130 -29.90 39.02 11.83
N GLN A 131 -29.77 39.12 10.50
CA GLN A 131 -30.46 40.14 9.69
C GLN A 131 -31.98 40.04 9.81
N ILE A 132 -32.54 38.83 9.82
CA ILE A 132 -33.98 38.63 10.02
C ILE A 132 -34.38 39.09 11.43
N ALA A 133 -33.63 38.73 12.46
CA ALA A 133 -33.90 39.10 13.84
C ALA A 133 -33.87 40.63 14.03
N GLU A 134 -32.85 41.31 13.52
CA GLU A 134 -32.75 42.77 13.54
C GLU A 134 -33.93 43.43 12.83
N SER A 135 -34.29 42.94 11.63
CA SER A 135 -35.41 43.49 10.86
C SER A 135 -36.75 43.37 11.60
N ARG A 136 -36.98 42.24 12.30
CA ARG A 136 -38.17 42.02 13.12
C ARG A 136 -38.19 42.90 14.37
N HIS A 137 -37.05 43.00 15.06
CA HIS A 137 -36.90 43.87 16.23
C HIS A 137 -37.19 45.33 15.87
N THR A 138 -36.60 45.82 14.77
CA THR A 138 -36.79 47.20 14.31
C THR A 138 -38.25 47.49 13.89
N ARG A 139 -38.96 46.51 13.33
CA ARG A 139 -40.38 46.65 13.01
C ARG A 139 -41.24 46.74 14.28
N ARG A 140 -40.93 45.92 15.28
CA ARG A 140 -41.67 45.87 16.55
C ARG A 140 -41.46 47.13 17.39
N SER A 141 -40.23 47.64 17.48
CA SER A 141 -39.95 48.89 18.19
C SER A 141 -40.64 50.11 17.56
N LYS A 142 -40.74 50.14 16.22
CA LYS A 142 -41.50 51.18 15.50
C LYS A 142 -43.02 51.09 15.72
N SER A 143 -43.58 49.89 15.94
CA SER A 143 -45.01 49.75 16.24
C SER A 143 -45.36 50.09 17.70
N GLU A 144 -44.43 49.91 18.63
CA GLU A 144 -44.64 50.21 20.07
C GLU A 144 -44.41 51.70 20.40
N SER A 145 -43.80 52.47 19.49
CA SER A 145 -43.58 53.93 19.63
C SER A 145 -44.66 54.80 18.95
N ARG A 146 -45.80 54.21 18.58
CA ARG A 146 -46.98 54.89 18.02
C ARG A 146 -48.17 54.68 18.94
#